data_AF-A0A3D4P3N5-F1
#
_entry.id   AF-A0A3D4P3N5-F1
#
_cell.length_a   1.000
_cell.length_b   1.000
_cell.length_c   1.000
_cell.angle_alpha   90.00
_cell.angle_beta   90.00
_cell.angle_gamma   90.00
#
_symmetry.space_group_name_H-M   'P 1'
#
loop_
_entity.id
_entity.type
_entity.pdbx_description
1 polymer ?
#
loop_
_entity_poly.entity_id
_entity_poly.type
_entity_poly.pdbx_seq_one_letter_code
_entity_poly.pdbx_strand_id
1 'polypeptide(L)'
;MPNPTKARGIATATVGLVAALVSWGCRTADRTAAASDRIHDQAVVWDCHNDLAYRVLYEALDIGNRLPGGHVDIPRLREGRVDVQVVALFIQNYLYPDRAAEQCFQLIEAMHRTIEKNVAAVELARTGSDIERIVSAGKIALPLAIEGGHAIEDSLELLNRFHELGVSSMTLTHNISHGWADAAAGEPRWEGLNDLGREVVREMNRIGMVIDVSHVSDATFFDVIESTSDPVVFSHSGCRAINPHRRNVSDEMLEALAGNGGVIGIIFELGFLSAEYERARRELRAIASPFFERVPKIEDLDLRITVEHLSQGQDWPLEGLPTIEVLLDHIDHAVEIAGIDHVGLGADMYPRTPSPVGIRGVQDYPNITRGLLKRGYSPKDVEKIMGGNLLRVWKRVTG
;
A
#
# COMPACT_ATOMS: atom_id res chain seq x y z
N MET A 1 79.81 -30.34 3.04
CA MET A 1 78.91 -29.19 3.20
C MET A 1 77.71 -29.40 2.30
N PRO A 2 76.46 -29.33 2.80
CA PRO A 2 75.30 -29.86 2.07
C PRO A 2 74.74 -28.88 1.04
N ASN A 3 74.11 -29.45 0.01
CA ASN A 3 73.54 -28.83 -1.18
C ASN A 3 72.09 -28.36 -0.90
N PRO A 4 71.64 -27.15 -1.31
CA PRO A 4 70.25 -26.74 -1.10
C PRO A 4 69.37 -27.11 -2.31
N THR A 5 68.42 -28.00 -2.08
CA THR A 5 67.27 -28.24 -2.98
C THR A 5 65.96 -27.81 -2.33
N LYS A 6 65.09 -27.24 -3.18
CA LYS A 6 63.61 -27.13 -3.07
C LYS A 6 63.03 -26.03 -2.17
N ALA A 7 62.56 -24.96 -2.81
CA ALA A 7 61.31 -24.27 -2.45
C ALA A 7 60.80 -23.44 -3.65
N ARG A 8 60.08 -24.08 -4.59
CA ARG A 8 59.23 -23.38 -5.57
C ARG A 8 57.93 -24.15 -5.70
N GLY A 9 56.83 -23.45 -5.50
CA GLY A 9 55.49 -23.89 -5.91
C GLY A 9 54.49 -24.11 -4.79
N ILE A 10 54.08 -23.06 -4.07
CA ILE A 10 52.79 -23.06 -3.34
C ILE A 10 52.06 -21.70 -3.44
N ALA A 11 52.75 -20.57 -3.64
CA ALA A 11 52.11 -19.25 -3.53
C ALA A 11 51.23 -18.78 -4.71
N THR A 12 51.32 -19.38 -5.91
CA THR A 12 50.59 -18.92 -7.10
C THR A 12 49.22 -19.58 -7.32
N ALA A 13 48.98 -20.76 -6.74
CA ALA A 13 47.70 -21.46 -6.91
C ALA A 13 46.57 -20.86 -6.06
N THR A 14 46.88 -20.38 -4.87
CA THR A 14 45.89 -19.87 -3.91
C THR A 14 45.29 -18.53 -4.35
N VAL A 15 46.10 -17.64 -4.95
CA VAL A 15 45.64 -16.33 -5.45
C VAL A 15 44.73 -16.48 -6.68
N GLY A 16 45.05 -17.43 -7.57
CA GLY A 16 44.20 -17.74 -8.74
C GLY A 16 42.84 -18.33 -8.37
N LEU A 17 42.78 -19.16 -7.32
CA LEU A 17 41.53 -19.75 -6.83
C LEU A 17 40.61 -18.71 -6.20
N VAL A 18 41.15 -17.77 -5.39
CA VAL A 18 40.36 -16.68 -4.79
C VAL A 18 39.85 -15.72 -5.87
N ALA A 19 40.67 -15.34 -6.86
CA ALA A 19 40.23 -14.49 -7.97
C ALA A 19 39.18 -15.17 -8.88
N ALA A 20 39.28 -16.48 -9.09
CA ALA A 20 38.27 -17.26 -9.82
C ALA A 20 36.96 -17.38 -9.04
N LEU A 21 37.00 -17.57 -7.72
CA LEU A 21 35.80 -17.62 -6.86
C LEU A 21 35.11 -16.25 -6.75
N VAL A 22 35.88 -15.15 -6.64
CA VAL A 22 35.34 -13.78 -6.62
C VAL A 22 34.74 -13.39 -7.97
N SER A 23 35.42 -13.71 -9.08
CA SER A 23 34.90 -13.40 -10.42
C SER A 23 33.72 -14.29 -10.82
N TRP A 24 33.65 -15.53 -10.34
CA TRP A 24 32.49 -16.40 -10.53
C TRP A 24 31.31 -15.94 -9.67
N GLY A 25 31.53 -15.62 -8.39
CA GLY A 25 30.51 -15.07 -7.49
C GLY A 25 29.89 -13.76 -7.99
N CYS A 26 30.71 -12.86 -8.56
CA CYS A 26 30.25 -11.61 -9.16
C CYS A 26 29.38 -11.86 -10.41
N ARG A 27 29.80 -12.77 -11.31
CA ARG A 27 29.01 -13.13 -12.51
C ARG A 27 27.71 -13.86 -12.19
N THR A 28 27.66 -14.64 -11.11
CA THR A 28 26.43 -15.30 -10.67
C THR A 28 25.46 -14.30 -10.05
N ALA A 29 25.95 -13.36 -9.22
CA ALA A 29 25.12 -12.32 -8.64
C ALA A 29 24.51 -11.41 -9.71
N ASP A 30 25.29 -10.97 -10.70
CA ASP A 30 24.80 -10.14 -11.82
C ASP A 30 23.74 -10.85 -12.67
N ARG A 31 23.89 -12.17 -12.89
CA ARG A 31 22.90 -12.97 -13.63
C ARG A 31 21.60 -13.15 -12.87
N THR A 32 21.67 -13.35 -11.56
CA THR A 32 20.48 -13.49 -10.70
C THR A 32 19.73 -12.17 -10.56
N ALA A 33 20.45 -11.05 -10.43
CA ALA A 33 19.86 -9.71 -10.43
C ALA A 33 19.14 -9.42 -11.76
N ALA A 34 19.81 -9.63 -12.89
CA ALA A 34 19.23 -9.42 -14.22
C ALA A 34 18.02 -10.33 -14.52
N ALA A 35 17.99 -11.54 -13.95
CA ALA A 35 16.83 -12.43 -14.06
C ALA A 35 15.65 -11.94 -13.21
N SER A 36 15.90 -11.47 -11.98
CA SER A 36 14.87 -10.92 -11.11
C SER A 36 14.25 -9.63 -11.65
N ASP A 37 15.09 -8.75 -12.24
CA ASP A 37 14.61 -7.51 -12.84
C ASP A 37 13.71 -7.80 -14.04
N ARG A 38 14.04 -8.81 -14.86
CA ARG A 38 13.17 -9.23 -15.97
C ARG A 38 11.81 -9.72 -15.49
N ILE A 39 11.75 -10.48 -14.41
CA ILE A 39 10.48 -10.98 -13.85
C ILE A 39 9.66 -9.81 -13.31
N HIS A 40 10.32 -8.85 -12.65
CA HIS A 40 9.68 -7.63 -12.20
C HIS A 40 9.11 -6.82 -13.37
N ASP A 41 9.88 -6.65 -14.45
CA ASP A 41 9.46 -5.95 -15.68
C ASP A 41 8.34 -6.66 -16.46
N GLN A 42 8.11 -7.95 -16.19
CA GLN A 42 7.03 -8.74 -16.80
C GLN A 42 5.72 -8.67 -16.01
N ALA A 43 5.79 -8.36 -14.72
CA ALA A 43 4.62 -8.17 -13.89
C ALA A 43 3.99 -6.80 -14.16
N VAL A 44 2.67 -6.70 -13.98
CA VAL A 44 2.03 -5.40 -13.77
C VAL A 44 2.26 -5.05 -12.31
N VAL A 45 3.14 -4.11 -12.03
CA VAL A 45 3.50 -3.74 -10.65
C VAL A 45 2.47 -2.75 -10.11
N TRP A 46 1.77 -3.15 -9.05
CA TRP A 46 0.61 -2.46 -8.53
C TRP A 46 0.77 -2.18 -7.03
N ASP A 47 0.63 -0.92 -6.63
CA ASP A 47 0.41 -0.52 -5.23
C ASP A 47 -1.05 -0.10 -5.04
N CYS A 48 -1.77 -0.82 -4.16
CA CYS A 48 -3.20 -0.64 -3.94
C CYS A 48 -3.54 0.51 -3.00
N HIS A 49 -2.57 1.19 -2.39
CA HIS A 49 -2.86 2.30 -1.49
C HIS A 49 -1.70 3.30 -1.29
N ASN A 50 -1.93 4.57 -1.64
CA ASN A 50 -1.04 5.67 -1.27
C ASN A 50 -1.76 7.02 -1.09
N ASP A 51 -1.39 7.78 -0.06
CA ASP A 51 -1.91 9.12 0.27
C ASP A 51 -1.36 10.27 -0.59
N LEU A 52 -1.04 10.03 -1.86
CA LEU A 52 -0.44 11.06 -2.74
C LEU A 52 -1.34 12.31 -2.86
N ALA A 53 -2.67 12.13 -2.88
CA ALA A 53 -3.63 13.23 -3.03
C ALA A 53 -3.57 14.25 -1.89
N TYR A 54 -3.23 13.81 -0.67
CA TYR A 54 -3.03 14.70 0.47
C TYR A 54 -1.96 15.75 0.15
N ARG A 55 -0.82 15.31 -0.38
CA ARG A 55 0.30 16.19 -0.71
C ARG A 55 -0.02 17.11 -1.88
N VAL A 56 -0.74 16.59 -2.87
CA VAL A 56 -1.18 17.38 -4.01
C VAL A 56 -2.08 18.53 -3.57
N LEU A 57 -3.08 18.25 -2.72
CA LEU A 57 -4.04 19.26 -2.28
C LEU A 57 -3.40 20.26 -1.31
N TYR A 58 -2.71 19.79 -0.27
CA TYR A 58 -2.28 20.64 0.85
C TYR A 58 -0.85 21.18 0.73
N GLU A 59 0.04 20.49 0.02
CA GLU A 59 1.41 20.96 -0.21
C GLU A 59 1.57 21.63 -1.59
N ALA A 60 0.52 21.61 -2.42
CA ALA A 60 0.50 22.11 -3.80
C ALA A 60 1.66 21.57 -4.66
N LEU A 61 2.06 20.32 -4.39
CA LEU A 61 3.20 19.69 -5.04
C LEU A 61 2.84 19.08 -6.38
N ASP A 62 3.77 19.21 -7.32
CA ASP A 62 3.69 18.60 -8.64
C ASP A 62 4.39 17.23 -8.64
N ILE A 63 3.59 16.17 -8.73
CA ILE A 63 4.06 14.78 -8.70
C ILE A 63 4.93 14.42 -9.92
N GLY A 64 4.96 15.25 -10.96
CA GLY A 64 5.89 15.12 -12.09
C GLY A 64 7.35 15.32 -11.71
N ASN A 65 7.60 16.02 -10.61
CA ASN A 65 8.94 16.27 -10.10
C ASN A 65 9.28 15.30 -8.97
N ARG A 66 10.59 15.06 -8.78
CA ARG A 66 11.07 14.35 -7.60
C ARG A 66 10.82 15.22 -6.37
N LEU A 67 9.97 14.75 -5.47
CA LEU A 67 9.57 15.50 -4.29
C LEU A 67 10.69 15.43 -3.22
N PRO A 68 10.89 16.53 -2.45
CA PRO A 68 11.98 16.66 -1.48
C PRO A 68 11.90 15.67 -0.31
N GLY A 69 10.72 15.10 -0.07
CA GLY A 69 10.46 14.07 0.93
C GLY A 69 9.32 13.16 0.47
N GLY A 70 9.05 12.12 1.25
CA GLY A 70 8.04 11.11 0.96
C GLY A 70 8.46 10.03 -0.02
N HIS A 71 7.50 9.16 -0.31
CA HIS A 71 7.77 7.85 -0.90
C HIS A 71 7.31 7.70 -2.35
N VAL A 72 6.44 8.59 -2.82
CA VAL A 72 5.78 8.47 -4.13
C VAL A 72 5.81 9.79 -4.89
N ASP A 73 6.30 9.71 -6.12
CA ASP A 73 6.21 10.69 -7.19
C ASP A 73 6.48 9.97 -8.53
N ILE A 74 6.22 10.63 -9.65
CA ILE A 74 6.38 10.01 -10.97
C ILE A 74 7.83 9.50 -11.18
N PRO A 75 8.90 10.26 -10.87
CA PRO A 75 10.26 9.73 -10.95
C PRO A 75 10.48 8.45 -10.15
N ARG A 76 10.04 8.39 -8.89
CA ARG A 76 10.17 7.19 -8.04
C ARG A 76 9.33 6.02 -8.56
N LEU A 77 8.10 6.27 -9.03
CA LEU A 77 7.25 5.24 -9.64
C LEU A 77 7.94 4.63 -10.86
N ARG A 78 8.59 5.44 -11.70
CA ARG A 78 9.35 4.96 -12.86
C ARG A 78 10.59 4.17 -12.48
N GLU A 79 11.35 4.61 -11.49
CA GLU A 79 12.52 3.87 -10.96
C GLU A 79 12.10 2.51 -10.39
N GLY A 80 10.97 2.49 -9.69
CA GLY A 80 10.35 1.30 -9.10
C GLY A 80 9.59 0.44 -10.08
N ARG A 81 9.47 0.89 -11.34
CA ARG A 81 8.71 0.23 -12.41
C ARG A 81 7.27 -0.08 -11.99
N VAL A 82 6.67 0.84 -11.22
CA VAL A 82 5.27 0.74 -10.79
C VAL A 82 4.36 1.19 -11.93
N ASP A 83 3.47 0.31 -12.34
CA ASP A 83 2.53 0.49 -13.44
C ASP A 83 1.19 1.05 -12.97
N VAL A 84 0.78 0.71 -11.75
CA VAL A 84 -0.51 1.11 -11.16
C VAL A 84 -0.29 1.61 -9.74
N GLN A 85 -0.75 2.82 -9.47
CA GLN A 85 -0.80 3.39 -8.13
C GLN A 85 -2.22 3.82 -7.83
N VAL A 86 -2.91 3.09 -6.96
CA VAL A 86 -4.19 3.54 -6.42
C VAL A 86 -3.92 4.71 -5.48
N VAL A 87 -4.56 5.85 -5.76
CA VAL A 87 -4.38 7.09 -5.01
C VAL A 87 -5.54 7.26 -4.04
N ALA A 88 -5.23 7.22 -2.75
CA ALA A 88 -6.17 7.43 -1.67
C ALA A 88 -6.56 8.91 -1.57
N LEU A 89 -7.86 9.16 -1.59
CA LEU A 89 -8.51 10.42 -1.27
C LEU A 89 -8.90 10.34 0.22
N PHE A 90 -7.89 10.47 1.08
CA PHE A 90 -8.05 10.36 2.54
C PHE A 90 -8.92 11.48 3.10
N ILE A 91 -10.08 11.11 3.65
CA ILE A 91 -11.02 12.06 4.24
C ILE A 91 -10.70 12.31 5.72
N GLN A 92 -10.17 13.49 5.99
CA GLN A 92 -9.72 13.94 7.29
C GLN A 92 -10.88 14.45 8.13
N ASN A 93 -11.56 13.53 8.81
CA ASN A 93 -12.65 13.83 9.74
C ASN A 93 -12.31 14.93 10.77
N TYR A 94 -11.04 15.07 11.15
CA TYR A 94 -10.58 16.09 12.10
C TYR A 94 -10.37 17.48 11.49
N LEU A 95 -10.31 17.62 10.17
CA LEU A 95 -10.28 18.90 9.45
C LEU A 95 -11.67 19.26 8.89
N TYR A 96 -12.47 18.25 8.54
CA TYR A 96 -13.79 18.40 7.91
C TYR A 96 -14.87 17.60 8.67
N PRO A 97 -15.17 17.93 9.94
CA PRO A 97 -16.10 17.14 10.75
C PRO A 97 -17.52 17.06 10.16
N ASP A 98 -17.98 18.10 9.46
CA ASP A 98 -19.33 18.19 8.88
C ASP A 98 -19.30 18.56 7.38
N ARG A 99 -18.15 18.36 6.72
CA ARG A 99 -17.91 18.78 5.32
C ARG A 99 -17.06 17.74 4.57
N ALA A 100 -17.30 16.47 4.85
CA ALA A 100 -16.52 15.36 4.32
C ALA A 100 -16.64 15.27 2.79
N ALA A 101 -17.84 15.51 2.27
CA ALA A 101 -18.08 15.53 0.82
C ALA A 101 -17.34 16.69 0.14
N GLU A 102 -17.30 17.87 0.78
CA GLU A 102 -16.55 19.04 0.28
C GLU A 102 -15.06 18.70 0.10
N GLN A 103 -14.45 18.06 1.11
CA GLN A 103 -13.06 17.62 1.02
C GLN A 103 -12.85 16.61 -0.11
N CYS A 104 -13.76 15.64 -0.25
CA CYS A 104 -13.67 14.64 -1.30
C CYS A 104 -13.70 15.30 -2.70
N PHE A 105 -14.57 16.28 -2.94
CA PHE A 105 -14.56 17.05 -4.19
C PHE A 105 -13.25 17.80 -4.41
N GLN A 106 -12.68 18.44 -3.37
CA GLN A 106 -11.41 19.15 -3.47
C GLN A 106 -10.25 18.21 -3.84
N LEU A 107 -10.19 17.02 -3.24
CA LEU A 107 -9.18 15.99 -3.53
C LEU A 107 -9.33 15.47 -4.97
N ILE A 108 -10.57 15.17 -5.40
CA ILE A 108 -10.86 14.74 -6.78
C ILE A 108 -10.40 15.81 -7.78
N GLU A 109 -10.77 17.08 -7.58
CA GLU A 109 -10.39 18.18 -8.48
C GLU A 109 -8.87 18.40 -8.50
N ALA A 110 -8.20 18.32 -7.35
CA ALA A 110 -6.75 18.44 -7.26
C ALA A 110 -6.04 17.31 -8.04
N MET A 111 -6.54 16.08 -7.95
CA MET A 111 -6.01 14.95 -8.69
C MET A 111 -6.27 15.05 -10.19
N HIS A 112 -7.46 15.46 -10.63
CA HIS A 112 -7.74 15.69 -12.06
C HIS A 112 -6.78 16.70 -12.67
N ARG A 113 -6.58 17.86 -12.02
CA ARG A 113 -5.62 18.88 -12.49
C ARG A 113 -4.19 18.36 -12.53
N THR A 114 -3.81 17.55 -11.54
CA THR A 114 -2.46 16.96 -11.46
C THR A 114 -2.21 15.93 -12.55
N ILE A 115 -3.22 15.10 -12.86
CA ILE A 115 -3.18 14.13 -13.95
C ILE A 115 -3.11 14.84 -15.30
N GLU A 116 -3.94 15.86 -15.52
CA GLU A 116 -3.93 16.66 -16.76
C GLU A 116 -2.56 17.30 -17.01
N LYS A 117 -1.96 17.88 -15.96
CA LYS A 117 -0.62 18.47 -16.03
C LYS A 117 0.47 17.44 -16.37
N ASN A 118 0.27 16.17 -16.01
CA ASN A 118 1.24 15.09 -16.15
C ASN A 118 0.81 13.99 -17.16
N VAL A 119 -0.09 14.32 -18.10
CA VAL A 119 -0.73 13.37 -19.03
C VAL A 119 0.23 12.57 -19.93
N ALA A 120 1.47 13.07 -20.10
CA ALA A 120 2.53 12.35 -20.81
C ALA A 120 3.02 11.11 -20.05
N ALA A 121 2.92 11.11 -18.71
CA ALA A 121 3.47 10.07 -17.85
C ALA A 121 2.40 9.23 -17.13
N VAL A 122 1.25 9.83 -16.81
CA VAL A 122 0.18 9.20 -16.02
C VAL A 122 -1.18 9.38 -16.67
N GLU A 123 -2.16 8.56 -16.28
CA GLU A 123 -3.53 8.66 -16.74
C GLU A 123 -4.51 8.14 -15.68
N LEU A 124 -5.68 8.78 -15.56
CA LEU A 124 -6.76 8.31 -14.68
C LEU A 124 -7.29 6.97 -15.19
N ALA A 125 -7.35 5.98 -14.31
CA ALA A 125 -7.91 4.68 -14.63
C ALA A 125 -9.21 4.47 -13.85
N ARG A 126 -10.33 4.28 -14.55
CA ARG A 126 -11.63 4.06 -13.91
C ARG A 126 -12.00 2.58 -13.85
N THR A 127 -11.45 1.80 -14.77
CA THR A 127 -11.80 0.41 -14.99
C THR A 127 -10.56 -0.48 -15.08
N GLY A 128 -10.73 -1.79 -14.89
CA GLY A 128 -9.67 -2.77 -15.15
C GLY A 128 -9.19 -2.73 -16.61
N SER A 129 -10.09 -2.46 -17.55
CA SER A 129 -9.76 -2.27 -18.96
C SER A 129 -8.94 -1.00 -19.22
N ASP A 130 -9.21 0.10 -18.50
CA ASP A 130 -8.38 1.31 -18.57
C ASP A 130 -6.97 1.02 -18.09
N ILE A 131 -6.82 0.28 -16.99
CA ILE A 131 -5.51 -0.09 -16.44
C ILE A 131 -4.68 -0.83 -17.49
N GLU A 132 -5.23 -1.89 -18.11
CA GLU A 132 -4.50 -2.64 -19.14
C GLU A 132 -4.09 -1.75 -20.32
N ARG A 133 -4.99 -0.88 -20.78
CA ARG A 133 -4.73 0.05 -21.88
C ARG A 133 -3.64 1.07 -21.53
N ILE A 134 -3.69 1.66 -20.35
CA ILE A 134 -2.76 2.69 -19.88
C ILE A 134 -1.36 2.10 -19.71
N VAL A 135 -1.26 0.95 -19.05
CA VAL A 135 0.01 0.23 -18.84
C VAL A 135 0.61 -0.21 -20.18
N SER A 136 -0.21 -0.74 -21.09
CA SER A 136 0.24 -1.10 -22.46
C SER A 136 0.74 0.10 -23.27
N ALA A 137 0.28 1.31 -22.96
CA ALA A 137 0.76 2.55 -23.55
C ALA A 137 2.03 3.11 -22.89
N GLY A 138 2.58 2.40 -21.89
CA GLY A 138 3.79 2.81 -21.16
C GLY A 138 3.56 3.95 -20.16
N LYS A 139 2.30 4.23 -19.80
CA LYS A 139 1.92 5.21 -18.77
C LYS A 139 1.62 4.51 -17.45
N ILE A 140 1.65 5.29 -16.36
CA ILE A 140 1.23 4.82 -15.03
C ILE A 140 -0.28 5.07 -14.90
N ALA A 141 -1.03 4.02 -14.54
CA ALA A 141 -2.44 4.11 -14.24
C ALA A 141 -2.67 4.60 -12.81
N LEU A 142 -3.53 5.61 -12.65
CA LEU A 142 -3.90 6.17 -11.36
C LEU A 142 -5.40 5.98 -11.09
N PRO A 143 -5.83 4.84 -10.55
CA PRO A 143 -7.17 4.71 -9.97
C PRO A 143 -7.32 5.62 -8.74
N LEU A 144 -8.46 6.29 -8.62
CA LEU A 144 -8.78 7.07 -7.41
C LEU A 144 -9.63 6.22 -6.46
N ALA A 145 -9.30 6.28 -5.17
CA ALA A 145 -9.95 5.54 -4.10
C ALA A 145 -10.35 6.47 -2.96
N ILE A 146 -11.62 6.52 -2.57
CA ILE A 146 -12.01 7.24 -1.33
C ILE A 146 -11.55 6.42 -0.13
N GLU A 147 -10.83 7.04 0.80
CA GLU A 147 -10.52 6.40 2.08
C GLU A 147 -11.37 7.01 3.20
N GLY A 148 -12.42 6.28 3.58
CA GLY A 148 -13.36 6.66 4.63
C GLY A 148 -14.76 6.93 4.08
N GLY A 149 -15.69 6.01 4.30
CA GLY A 149 -17.06 6.09 3.82
C GLY A 149 -17.88 7.25 4.37
N HIS A 150 -17.44 7.94 5.43
CA HIS A 150 -18.07 9.20 5.87
C HIS A 150 -18.00 10.30 4.80
N ALA A 151 -17.18 10.13 3.75
CA ALA A 151 -17.16 10.97 2.55
C ALA A 151 -18.54 11.15 1.90
N ILE A 152 -19.38 10.12 1.93
CA ILE A 152 -20.67 10.12 1.24
C ILE A 152 -21.79 10.73 2.07
N GLU A 153 -21.52 11.12 3.33
CA GLU A 153 -22.48 11.77 4.22
C GLU A 153 -23.86 11.06 4.24
N ASP A 154 -23.81 9.73 4.36
CA ASP A 154 -24.99 8.84 4.39
C ASP A 154 -25.87 8.88 3.10
N SER A 155 -25.35 9.37 1.98
CA SER A 155 -26.06 9.53 0.70
C SER A 155 -25.52 8.62 -0.42
N LEU A 156 -26.42 7.81 -1.00
CA LEU A 156 -26.12 7.03 -2.20
C LEU A 156 -25.95 7.93 -3.43
N GLU A 157 -26.59 9.09 -3.47
CA GLU A 157 -26.40 10.07 -4.54
C GLU A 157 -24.96 10.61 -4.55
N LEU A 158 -24.38 10.88 -3.38
CA LEU A 158 -22.97 11.29 -3.28
C LEU A 158 -22.03 10.16 -3.69
N LEU A 159 -22.29 8.91 -3.27
CA LEU A 159 -21.54 7.74 -3.73
C LEU A 159 -21.52 7.65 -5.26
N ASN A 160 -22.70 7.71 -5.89
CA ASN A 160 -22.84 7.71 -7.35
C ASN A 160 -22.09 8.89 -7.97
N ARG A 161 -22.18 10.08 -7.38
CA ARG A 161 -21.53 11.27 -7.91
C ARG A 161 -20.02 11.17 -7.89
N PHE A 162 -19.42 10.65 -6.82
CA PHE A 162 -17.98 10.42 -6.76
C PHE A 162 -17.53 9.37 -7.78
N HIS A 163 -18.32 8.31 -7.97
CA HIS A 163 -18.06 7.32 -9.01
C HIS A 163 -18.08 7.95 -10.43
N GLU A 164 -19.07 8.78 -10.73
CA GLU A 164 -19.16 9.52 -12.00
C GLU A 164 -17.93 10.40 -12.25
N LEU A 165 -17.35 10.97 -11.19
CA LEU A 165 -16.15 11.79 -11.23
C LEU A 165 -14.84 10.99 -11.33
N GLY A 166 -14.90 9.66 -11.39
CA GLY A 166 -13.76 8.80 -11.68
C GLY A 166 -13.17 8.05 -10.48
N VAL A 167 -13.82 8.10 -9.31
CA VAL A 167 -13.46 7.23 -8.19
C VAL A 167 -13.85 5.78 -8.53
N SER A 168 -12.91 4.85 -8.38
CA SER A 168 -13.08 3.43 -8.74
C SER A 168 -13.22 2.49 -7.54
N SER A 169 -12.89 2.97 -6.33
CA SER A 169 -13.01 2.20 -5.09
C SER A 169 -13.31 3.10 -3.88
N MET A 170 -13.83 2.50 -2.81
CA MET A 170 -14.02 3.19 -1.53
C MET A 170 -13.74 2.27 -0.34
N THR A 171 -12.91 2.74 0.60
CA THR A 171 -12.73 2.16 1.92
C THR A 171 -13.92 2.53 2.80
N LEU A 172 -14.68 1.53 3.26
CA LEU A 172 -15.97 1.78 3.93
C LEU A 172 -15.83 2.59 5.23
N THR A 173 -14.70 2.48 5.92
CA THR A 173 -14.39 3.30 7.10
C THR A 173 -12.94 3.77 7.04
N HIS A 174 -12.60 4.75 7.86
CA HIS A 174 -11.21 4.99 8.26
C HIS A 174 -11.10 4.67 9.75
N ASN A 175 -10.44 5.48 10.58
CA ASN A 175 -10.28 5.20 12.01
C ASN A 175 -11.52 5.53 12.88
N ILE A 176 -12.67 5.85 12.29
CA ILE A 176 -13.91 6.16 13.02
C ILE A 176 -15.11 5.39 12.46
N SER A 177 -15.98 4.95 13.38
CA SER A 177 -17.31 4.46 13.04
C SER A 177 -18.24 5.63 12.74
N HIS A 178 -19.10 5.51 11.75
CA HIS A 178 -19.96 6.60 11.26
C HIS A 178 -21.42 6.13 11.09
N GLY A 179 -22.20 6.80 10.24
CA GLY A 179 -23.66 6.62 10.14
C GLY A 179 -24.11 5.21 9.77
N TRP A 180 -23.24 4.37 9.19
CA TRP A 180 -23.64 3.08 8.64
C TRP A 180 -22.62 1.93 8.75
N ALA A 181 -21.40 2.19 9.23
CA ALA A 181 -20.39 1.14 9.42
C ALA A 181 -19.50 1.38 10.65
N ASP A 182 -19.08 0.28 11.27
CA ASP A 182 -18.12 0.27 12.37
C ASP A 182 -16.68 0.10 11.88
N ALA A 183 -15.77 0.92 12.42
CA ALA A 183 -14.34 0.85 12.16
C ALA A 183 -13.62 0.00 13.21
N ALA A 184 -12.53 -0.67 12.84
CA ALA A 184 -11.67 -1.42 13.75
C ALA A 184 -11.07 -0.55 14.87
N ALA A 185 -10.89 0.75 14.61
CA ALA A 185 -10.37 1.71 15.58
C ALA A 185 -11.44 2.63 16.19
N GLY A 186 -12.69 2.53 15.73
CA GLY A 186 -13.80 3.34 16.21
C GLY A 186 -14.57 2.68 17.34
N GLU A 187 -15.41 3.48 18.00
CA GLU A 187 -16.39 2.94 18.94
C GLU A 187 -17.46 2.15 18.18
N PRO A 188 -17.79 0.91 18.58
CA PRO A 188 -18.85 0.14 17.95
C PRO A 188 -20.22 0.84 18.07
N ARG A 189 -20.98 0.89 16.99
CA ARG A 189 -22.33 1.49 16.93
C ARG A 189 -23.39 0.53 16.40
N TRP A 190 -23.00 -0.36 15.49
CA TRP A 190 -23.91 -1.18 14.69
C TRP A 190 -23.65 -2.67 14.82
N GLU A 191 -22.53 -3.05 15.46
CA GLU A 191 -22.02 -4.42 15.46
C GLU A 191 -21.69 -4.90 14.03
N GLY A 192 -21.22 -3.97 13.18
CA GLY A 192 -20.93 -4.23 11.77
C GLY A 192 -21.52 -3.17 10.83
N LEU A 193 -22.40 -3.60 9.93
CA LEU A 193 -23.19 -2.74 9.04
C LEU A 193 -24.66 -2.67 9.48
N ASN A 194 -25.23 -1.47 9.44
CA ASN A 194 -26.69 -1.31 9.52
C ASN A 194 -27.35 -1.48 8.12
N ASP A 195 -28.67 -1.30 8.04
CA ASP A 195 -29.43 -1.44 6.78
C ASP A 195 -28.88 -0.53 5.66
N LEU A 196 -28.58 0.73 5.98
CA LEU A 196 -27.98 1.67 5.02
C LEU A 196 -26.60 1.18 4.56
N GLY A 197 -25.77 0.64 5.46
CA GLY A 197 -24.46 0.09 5.11
C GLY A 197 -24.56 -1.06 4.11
N ARG A 198 -25.57 -1.93 4.26
CA ARG A 198 -25.85 -3.00 3.30
C ARG A 198 -26.38 -2.47 1.97
N GLU A 199 -27.14 -1.37 1.98
CA GLU A 199 -27.54 -0.67 0.75
C GLU A 199 -26.35 -0.04 0.02
N VAL A 200 -25.41 0.58 0.76
CA VAL A 200 -24.16 1.11 0.21
C VAL A 200 -23.35 0.01 -0.49
N VAL A 201 -23.18 -1.15 0.15
CA VAL A 201 -22.48 -2.31 -0.45
C VAL A 201 -23.13 -2.74 -1.76
N ARG A 202 -24.46 -2.91 -1.78
CA ARG A 202 -25.19 -3.30 -3.00
C ARG A 202 -25.10 -2.25 -4.09
N GLU A 203 -25.11 -0.98 -3.73
CA GLU A 203 -24.97 0.10 -4.69
C GLU A 203 -23.57 0.13 -5.30
N MET A 204 -22.52 -0.11 -4.50
CA MET A 204 -21.16 -0.27 -5.00
C MET A 204 -21.04 -1.43 -6.00
N ASN A 205 -21.67 -2.57 -5.73
CA ASN A 205 -21.76 -3.67 -6.71
C ASN A 205 -22.47 -3.22 -8.00
N ARG A 206 -23.61 -2.53 -7.88
CA ARG A 206 -24.41 -2.08 -9.02
C ARG A 206 -23.66 -1.13 -9.95
N ILE A 207 -22.89 -0.20 -9.37
CA ILE A 207 -22.15 0.81 -10.14
C ILE A 207 -20.77 0.34 -10.59
N GLY A 208 -20.31 -0.81 -10.11
CA GLY A 208 -18.98 -1.34 -10.41
C GLY A 208 -17.87 -0.62 -9.66
N MET A 209 -18.10 -0.24 -8.40
CA MET A 209 -17.08 0.35 -7.52
C MET A 209 -16.48 -0.73 -6.61
N VAL A 210 -15.16 -0.84 -6.57
CA VAL A 210 -14.47 -1.81 -5.70
C VAL A 210 -14.68 -1.46 -4.24
N ILE A 211 -15.14 -2.45 -3.46
CA ILE A 211 -15.34 -2.33 -2.02
C ILE A 211 -14.01 -2.62 -1.33
N ASP A 212 -13.49 -1.63 -0.62
CA ASP A 212 -12.31 -1.78 0.24
C ASP A 212 -12.73 -1.91 1.71
N VAL A 213 -12.30 -3.02 2.32
CA VAL A 213 -12.58 -3.43 3.70
C VAL A 213 -11.39 -3.18 4.62
N SER A 214 -10.36 -2.45 4.18
CA SER A 214 -9.37 -1.90 5.12
C SER A 214 -10.06 -0.98 6.14
N HIS A 215 -9.47 -0.86 7.33
CA HIS A 215 -10.00 -0.11 8.49
C HIS A 215 -11.29 -0.62 9.13
N VAL A 216 -12.12 -1.42 8.47
CA VAL A 216 -13.41 -1.85 9.01
C VAL A 216 -13.24 -2.79 10.21
N SER A 217 -14.23 -2.82 11.10
CA SER A 217 -14.27 -3.82 12.18
C SER A 217 -14.42 -5.25 11.62
N ASP A 218 -14.02 -6.27 12.38
CA ASP A 218 -14.21 -7.68 11.99
C ASP A 218 -15.68 -7.98 11.65
N ALA A 219 -16.63 -7.48 12.45
CA ALA A 219 -18.06 -7.69 12.21
C ALA A 219 -18.51 -7.00 10.91
N THR A 220 -18.04 -5.77 10.66
CA THR A 220 -18.30 -5.06 9.40
C THR A 220 -17.77 -5.85 8.20
N PHE A 221 -16.58 -6.44 8.30
CA PHE A 221 -16.03 -7.27 7.24
C PHE A 221 -16.94 -8.46 6.92
N PHE A 222 -17.36 -9.22 7.93
CA PHE A 222 -18.24 -10.38 7.68
C PHE A 222 -19.60 -9.97 7.13
N ASP A 223 -20.18 -8.86 7.61
CA ASP A 223 -21.41 -8.30 7.04
C ASP A 223 -21.26 -7.90 5.56
N VAL A 224 -20.09 -7.37 5.17
CA VAL A 224 -19.77 -7.08 3.76
C VAL A 224 -19.70 -8.38 2.97
N ILE A 225 -18.98 -9.39 3.45
CA ILE A 225 -18.84 -10.69 2.77
C ILE A 225 -20.21 -11.34 2.54
N GLU A 226 -21.13 -11.23 3.49
CA GLU A 226 -22.50 -11.74 3.35
C GLU A 226 -23.35 -10.93 2.35
N SER A 227 -23.06 -9.65 2.19
CA SER A 227 -23.91 -8.71 1.44
C SER A 227 -23.45 -8.44 0.01
N THR A 228 -22.15 -8.60 -0.27
CA THR A 228 -21.54 -8.30 -1.58
C THR A 228 -21.76 -9.42 -2.60
N SER A 229 -21.96 -9.04 -3.88
CA SER A 229 -21.90 -9.98 -5.01
C SER A 229 -20.53 -10.01 -5.73
N ASP A 230 -19.65 -9.07 -5.38
CA ASP A 230 -18.34 -8.91 -6.01
C ASP A 230 -17.19 -9.22 -5.05
N PRO A 231 -16.00 -9.54 -5.60
CA PRO A 231 -14.78 -9.61 -4.82
C PRO A 231 -14.46 -8.29 -4.13
N VAL A 232 -14.07 -8.35 -2.87
CA VAL A 232 -13.61 -7.19 -2.09
C VAL A 232 -12.09 -7.14 -1.98
N VAL A 233 -11.56 -6.01 -1.53
CA VAL A 233 -10.12 -5.86 -1.27
C VAL A 233 -9.88 -5.37 0.14
N PHE A 234 -8.81 -5.84 0.77
CA PHE A 234 -8.12 -5.03 1.77
C PHE A 234 -7.06 -4.24 1.01
N SER A 235 -7.27 -2.98 0.69
CA SER A 235 -6.28 -2.20 -0.05
C SER A 235 -4.94 -2.06 0.69
N HIS A 236 -4.93 -2.04 2.03
CA HIS A 236 -3.73 -1.96 2.88
C HIS A 236 -3.98 -2.52 4.29
N SER A 237 -3.62 -3.79 4.52
CA SER A 237 -3.69 -4.42 5.86
C SER A 237 -2.61 -5.47 6.07
N GLY A 238 -2.31 -5.80 7.33
CA GLY A 238 -1.36 -6.86 7.69
C GLY A 238 -2.04 -8.13 8.21
N CYS A 239 -1.24 -9.13 8.56
CA CYS A 239 -1.68 -10.42 9.09
C CYS A 239 -1.64 -10.40 10.63
N ARG A 240 -2.78 -10.69 11.28
CA ARG A 240 -2.92 -10.57 12.74
C ARG A 240 -2.11 -11.63 13.50
N ALA A 241 -1.85 -12.77 12.87
CA ALA A 241 -1.01 -13.84 13.41
C ALA A 241 0.45 -13.39 13.64
N ILE A 242 0.96 -12.45 12.83
CA ILE A 242 2.34 -11.93 12.93
C ILE A 242 2.38 -10.71 13.84
N ASN A 243 1.45 -9.77 13.65
CA ASN A 243 1.30 -8.61 14.52
C ASN A 243 -0.14 -8.50 15.03
N PRO A 244 -0.40 -8.74 16.34
CA PRO A 244 -1.73 -8.77 16.93
C PRO A 244 -2.27 -7.34 17.12
N HIS A 245 -2.54 -6.68 15.99
CA HIS A 245 -3.07 -5.34 15.91
C HIS A 245 -4.47 -5.37 15.29
N ARG A 246 -5.40 -4.55 15.81
CA ARG A 246 -6.81 -4.52 15.36
C ARG A 246 -7.00 -4.13 13.89
N ARG A 247 -6.02 -3.43 13.29
CA ARG A 247 -6.00 -3.12 11.85
C ARG A 247 -5.56 -4.29 10.97
N ASN A 248 -5.02 -5.36 11.54
CA ASN A 248 -4.60 -6.54 10.81
C ASN A 248 -5.72 -7.57 10.74
N VAL A 249 -5.70 -8.37 9.68
CA VAL A 249 -6.73 -9.35 9.30
C VAL A 249 -6.46 -10.68 9.99
N SER A 250 -7.49 -11.32 10.56
CA SER A 250 -7.37 -12.67 11.13
C SER A 250 -7.32 -13.73 10.04
N ASP A 251 -6.89 -14.94 10.41
CA ASP A 251 -6.87 -16.08 9.48
C ASP A 251 -8.28 -16.43 8.98
N GLU A 252 -9.28 -16.38 9.86
CA GLU A 252 -10.70 -16.57 9.48
C GLU A 252 -11.17 -15.54 8.44
N MET A 253 -10.75 -14.28 8.59
CA MET A 253 -11.07 -13.24 7.59
C MET A 253 -10.30 -13.47 6.28
N LEU A 254 -9.05 -13.95 6.33
CA LEU A 254 -8.28 -14.32 5.13
C LEU A 254 -8.93 -15.50 4.37
N GLU A 255 -9.42 -16.51 5.08
CA GLU A 255 -10.17 -17.63 4.50
C GLU A 255 -11.48 -17.16 3.85
N ALA A 256 -12.24 -16.30 4.54
CA ALA A 256 -13.47 -15.72 4.01
C ALA A 256 -13.22 -14.83 2.78
N LEU A 257 -12.15 -14.03 2.80
CA LEU A 257 -11.70 -13.22 1.66
C LEU A 257 -11.37 -14.10 0.45
N ALA A 258 -10.68 -15.22 0.67
CA ALA A 258 -10.38 -16.20 -0.38
C ALA A 258 -11.66 -16.80 -0.97
N GLY A 259 -12.61 -17.20 -0.12
CA GLY A 259 -13.93 -17.69 -0.53
C GLY A 259 -14.75 -16.68 -1.36
N ASN A 260 -14.60 -15.38 -1.08
CA ASN A 260 -15.21 -14.29 -1.85
C ASN A 260 -14.49 -14.01 -3.19
N GLY A 261 -13.23 -14.44 -3.35
CA GLY A 261 -12.41 -14.12 -4.53
C GLY A 261 -11.57 -12.85 -4.39
N GLY A 262 -11.57 -12.25 -3.19
CA GLY A 262 -10.93 -10.97 -2.88
C GLY A 262 -9.41 -11.03 -2.76
N VAL A 263 -8.78 -9.88 -2.46
CA VAL A 263 -7.32 -9.76 -2.36
C VAL A 263 -6.93 -8.88 -1.17
N ILE A 264 -5.90 -9.28 -0.43
CA ILE A 264 -5.25 -8.44 0.58
C ILE A 264 -3.98 -7.78 0.02
N GLY A 265 -3.95 -6.46 -0.01
CA GLY A 265 -2.75 -5.65 -0.17
C GLY A 265 -1.99 -5.59 1.14
N ILE A 266 -0.81 -6.22 1.19
CA ILE A 266 0.01 -6.23 2.41
C ILE A 266 0.57 -4.83 2.68
N ILE A 267 0.32 -4.34 3.89
CA ILE A 267 0.72 -3.01 4.37
C ILE A 267 2.18 -2.92 4.80
N PHE A 268 2.82 -1.76 4.57
CA PHE A 268 4.23 -1.56 4.89
C PHE A 268 4.42 -0.68 6.15
N GLU A 269 3.36 -0.09 6.68
CA GLU A 269 3.39 0.69 7.92
C GLU A 269 3.88 -0.19 9.08
N LEU A 270 4.96 0.26 9.73
CA LEU A 270 5.73 -0.58 10.66
C LEU A 270 4.99 -0.99 11.93
N GLY A 271 4.06 -0.16 12.42
CA GLY A 271 3.19 -0.44 13.56
C GLY A 271 2.12 -1.48 13.23
N PHE A 272 1.78 -1.66 11.97
CA PHE A 272 0.93 -2.75 11.49
C PHE A 272 1.73 -3.96 11.04
N LEU A 273 3.00 -3.78 10.67
CA LEU A 273 3.88 -4.85 10.23
C LEU A 273 4.59 -5.60 11.38
N SER A 274 4.98 -4.92 12.46
CA SER A 274 5.77 -5.54 13.54
C SER A 274 5.21 -5.26 14.92
N ALA A 275 4.90 -6.34 15.65
CA ALA A 275 4.46 -6.29 17.04
C ALA A 275 5.53 -5.70 17.98
N GLU A 276 6.81 -5.91 17.67
CA GLU A 276 7.92 -5.33 18.43
C GLU A 276 7.97 -3.82 18.23
N TYR A 277 7.95 -3.37 16.98
CA TYR A 277 7.96 -1.94 16.65
C TYR A 277 6.73 -1.23 17.22
N GLU A 278 5.53 -1.79 17.07
CA GLU A 278 4.30 -1.19 17.59
C GLU A 278 4.32 -1.07 19.11
N ARG A 279 4.86 -2.07 19.82
CA ARG A 279 5.03 -1.99 21.27
C ARG A 279 5.96 -0.85 21.66
N ALA A 280 7.14 -0.75 21.03
CA ALA A 280 8.09 0.33 21.28
C ALA A 280 7.49 1.70 20.97
N ARG A 281 6.76 1.82 19.85
CA ARG A 281 6.02 3.03 19.47
C ARG A 281 4.96 3.42 20.50
N ARG A 282 4.19 2.46 21.01
CA ARG A 282 3.16 2.70 22.05
C ARG A 282 3.79 3.13 23.37
N GLU A 283 4.90 2.53 23.77
CA GLU A 283 5.66 2.94 24.97
C GLU A 283 6.18 4.38 24.84
N LEU A 284 6.80 4.71 23.70
CA LEU A 284 7.25 6.08 23.42
C LEU A 284 6.08 7.08 23.43
N ARG A 285 4.95 6.73 22.80
CA ARG A 285 3.75 7.57 22.78
C ARG A 285 3.17 7.77 24.18
N ALA A 286 3.16 6.74 25.02
CA ALA A 286 2.70 6.85 26.41
C ALA A 286 3.58 7.79 27.24
N ILE A 287 4.90 7.79 27.01
CA ILE A 287 5.83 8.74 27.63
C ILE A 287 5.57 10.17 27.13
N ALA A 288 5.30 10.34 25.84
CA ALA A 288 5.12 11.66 25.23
C ALA A 288 3.71 12.25 25.37
N SER A 289 2.66 11.43 25.56
CA SER A 289 1.26 11.87 25.63
C SER A 289 1.02 13.00 26.65
N PRO A 290 1.53 12.92 27.89
CA PRO A 290 1.33 13.98 28.89
C PRO A 290 1.96 15.32 28.49
N PHE A 291 2.95 15.31 27.60
CA PHE A 291 3.56 16.52 27.04
C PHE A 291 2.68 17.08 25.92
N PHE A 292 2.25 16.23 24.98
CA PHE A 292 1.42 16.65 23.85
C PHE A 292 0.02 17.10 24.26
N GLU A 293 -0.59 16.52 25.29
CA GLU A 293 -1.90 16.94 25.82
C GLU A 293 -1.88 18.37 26.39
N ARG A 294 -0.70 18.90 26.72
CA ARG A 294 -0.53 20.29 27.17
C ARG A 294 -0.36 21.27 26.01
N VAL A 295 -0.10 20.76 24.80
CA VAL A 295 -0.01 21.59 23.59
C VAL A 295 -1.45 21.89 23.16
N PRO A 296 -1.85 23.17 23.06
CA PRO A 296 -3.17 23.52 22.55
C PRO A 296 -3.39 22.88 21.18
N LYS A 297 -4.61 22.40 20.93
CA LYS A 297 -5.00 21.97 19.60
C LYS A 297 -4.85 23.15 18.66
N ILE A 298 -4.14 22.96 17.55
CA ILE A 298 -4.08 23.96 16.50
C ILE A 298 -5.44 23.90 15.80
N GLU A 299 -6.23 24.96 15.92
CA GLU A 299 -7.57 25.06 15.31
C GLU A 299 -7.50 25.60 13.87
N ASP A 300 -6.50 26.42 13.59
CA ASP A 300 -6.25 26.98 12.26
C ASP A 300 -5.73 25.91 11.30
N LEU A 301 -6.48 25.69 10.22
CA LEU A 301 -6.21 24.64 9.23
C LEU A 301 -4.84 24.81 8.56
N ASP A 302 -4.49 26.04 8.17
CA ASP A 302 -3.23 26.33 7.48
C ASP A 302 -2.03 26.11 8.40
N LEU A 303 -2.14 26.50 9.67
CA LEU A 303 -1.14 26.23 10.69
C LEU A 303 -1.03 24.74 11.02
N ARG A 304 -2.14 23.98 11.04
CA ARG A 304 -2.10 22.52 11.23
C ARG A 304 -1.34 21.86 10.10
N ILE A 305 -1.68 22.19 8.86
CA ILE A 305 -1.01 21.69 7.66
C ILE A 305 0.47 22.06 7.69
N THR A 306 0.80 23.31 8.04
CA THR A 306 2.19 23.79 8.13
C THR A 306 2.99 23.05 9.20
N VAL A 307 2.43 22.82 10.38
CA VAL A 307 3.10 22.07 11.46
C VAL A 307 3.26 20.60 11.07
N GLU A 308 2.24 20.00 10.47
CA GLU A 308 2.34 18.66 9.92
C GLU A 308 3.46 18.59 8.88
N HIS A 309 3.56 19.58 7.99
CA HIS A 309 4.62 19.69 6.99
C HIS A 309 6.03 19.83 7.58
N LEU A 310 6.22 20.70 8.58
CA LEU A 310 7.53 20.87 9.23
C LEU A 310 8.01 19.62 9.98
N SER A 311 7.08 18.72 10.35
CA SER A 311 7.42 17.42 10.92
C SER A 311 7.82 16.36 9.88
N GLN A 312 7.64 16.65 8.58
CA GLN A 312 8.02 15.79 7.47
C GLN A 312 9.51 16.03 7.09
N GLY A 313 10.25 14.96 6.80
CA GLY A 313 11.61 15.07 6.24
C GLY A 313 12.78 15.00 7.23
N GLN A 314 12.58 14.45 8.43
CA GLN A 314 13.70 14.04 9.28
C GLN A 314 14.17 12.64 8.85
N ASP A 315 15.49 12.47 8.66
CA ASP A 315 16.10 11.15 8.51
C ASP A 315 15.78 10.33 9.78
N TRP A 316 14.97 9.28 9.64
CA TRP A 316 14.66 8.42 10.77
C TRP A 316 15.84 7.46 11.02
N PRO A 317 16.29 7.25 12.27
CA PRO A 317 17.30 6.25 12.55
C PRO A 317 16.82 4.87 12.11
N LEU A 318 17.54 4.26 11.17
CA LEU A 318 17.16 2.96 10.60
C LEU A 318 17.42 1.78 11.56
N GLU A 319 18.17 2.01 12.63
CA GLU A 319 18.49 0.99 13.63
C GLU A 319 17.21 0.51 14.36
N GLY A 320 17.02 -0.81 14.40
CA GLY A 320 15.88 -1.43 15.07
C GLY A 320 14.54 -1.35 14.31
N LEU A 321 14.53 -0.82 13.08
CA LEU A 321 13.34 -0.87 12.24
C LEU A 321 13.09 -2.27 11.67
N PRO A 322 11.82 -2.70 11.53
CA PRO A 322 11.47 -3.89 10.77
C PRO A 322 12.06 -3.83 9.35
N THR A 323 12.48 -4.99 8.85
CA THR A 323 13.08 -5.11 7.52
C THR A 323 12.06 -5.63 6.50
N ILE A 324 12.42 -5.60 5.22
CA ILE A 324 11.67 -6.25 4.15
C ILE A 324 11.36 -7.73 4.45
N GLU A 325 12.16 -8.43 5.26
CA GLU A 325 11.86 -9.83 5.60
C GLU A 325 10.55 -9.95 6.40
N VAL A 326 10.20 -8.98 7.26
CA VAL A 326 8.92 -8.99 7.99
C VAL A 326 7.75 -8.74 7.04
N LEU A 327 7.94 -7.88 6.02
CA LEU A 327 6.96 -7.71 4.95
C LEU A 327 6.71 -9.02 4.20
N LEU A 328 7.79 -9.72 3.84
CA LEU A 328 7.69 -11.01 3.17
C LEU A 328 7.07 -12.09 4.06
N ASP A 329 7.26 -12.05 5.38
CA ASP A 329 6.60 -12.96 6.33
C ASP A 329 5.07 -12.78 6.30
N HIS A 330 4.60 -11.54 6.19
CA HIS A 330 3.18 -11.25 6.00
C HIS A 330 2.63 -11.80 4.69
N ILE A 331 3.40 -11.68 3.60
CA ILE A 331 3.02 -12.26 2.30
C ILE A 331 2.95 -13.79 2.41
N ASP A 332 3.97 -14.43 2.99
CA ASP A 332 4.01 -15.89 3.15
C ASP A 332 2.81 -16.40 3.95
N HIS A 333 2.51 -15.77 5.09
CA HIS A 333 1.36 -16.14 5.92
C HIS A 333 0.03 -15.95 5.17
N ALA A 334 -0.14 -14.82 4.48
CA ALA A 334 -1.35 -14.58 3.70
C ALA A 334 -1.50 -15.60 2.55
N VAL A 335 -0.42 -15.98 1.88
CA VAL A 335 -0.42 -17.01 0.84
C VAL A 335 -0.73 -18.39 1.43
N GLU A 336 -0.21 -18.71 2.62
CA GLU A 336 -0.48 -19.98 3.31
C GLU A 336 -1.98 -20.14 3.64
N ILE A 337 -2.62 -19.09 4.12
CA ILE A 337 -4.03 -19.13 4.54
C ILE A 337 -5.01 -18.89 3.39
N ALA A 338 -4.84 -17.79 2.65
CA ALA A 338 -5.78 -17.38 1.60
C ALA A 338 -5.44 -17.98 0.22
N GLY A 339 -4.20 -18.39 -0.01
CA GLY A 339 -3.72 -18.88 -1.30
C GLY A 339 -3.12 -17.78 -2.18
N ILE A 340 -2.28 -18.20 -3.15
CA ILE A 340 -1.48 -17.30 -4.00
C ILE A 340 -2.30 -16.32 -4.84
N ASP A 341 -3.57 -16.63 -5.10
CA ASP A 341 -4.47 -15.80 -5.89
C ASP A 341 -5.07 -14.64 -5.09
N HIS A 342 -4.78 -14.51 -3.79
CA HIS A 342 -5.48 -13.59 -2.89
C HIS A 342 -4.56 -12.58 -2.19
N VAL A 343 -3.32 -12.44 -2.64
CA VAL A 343 -2.32 -11.56 -2.03
C VAL A 343 -1.80 -10.54 -3.05
N GLY A 344 -1.61 -9.31 -2.60
CA GLY A 344 -1.12 -8.17 -3.36
C GLY A 344 -0.32 -7.20 -2.49
N LEU A 345 -0.02 -6.01 -3.01
CA LEU A 345 0.72 -4.96 -2.31
C LEU A 345 -0.17 -3.74 -2.07
N GLY A 346 -0.01 -3.11 -0.90
CA GLY A 346 -0.80 -1.96 -0.49
C GLY A 346 -0.04 -1.13 0.52
N ALA A 347 0.91 -0.33 0.05
CA ALA A 347 2.04 0.03 0.89
C ALA A 347 1.69 1.03 2.01
N ASP A 348 0.67 1.87 1.81
CA ASP A 348 0.27 2.92 2.76
C ASP A 348 1.45 3.85 3.10
N MET A 349 2.21 4.18 2.06
CA MET A 349 3.44 4.95 2.20
C MET A 349 3.16 6.46 2.28
N TYR A 350 2.88 6.93 3.48
CA TYR A 350 2.76 8.36 3.79
C TYR A 350 4.14 9.04 3.90
N PRO A 351 4.34 10.34 3.60
CA PRO A 351 5.61 11.04 3.83
C PRO A 351 6.15 11.08 5.28
N ARG A 352 5.46 10.45 6.25
CA ARG A 352 5.71 10.55 7.70
C ARG A 352 6.33 9.30 8.30
N THR A 353 6.08 8.12 7.73
CA THR A 353 6.41 6.86 8.38
C THR A 353 7.65 6.24 7.74
N PRO A 354 8.66 5.87 8.54
CA PRO A 354 9.75 5.07 7.98
C PRO A 354 9.16 3.81 7.35
N SER A 355 9.59 3.49 6.14
CA SER A 355 9.26 2.22 5.48
C SER A 355 10.20 1.12 5.97
N PRO A 356 9.87 -0.18 5.77
CA PRO A 356 10.73 -1.27 6.19
C PRO A 356 12.14 -1.15 5.62
N VAL A 357 13.15 -1.51 6.39
CA VAL A 357 14.55 -1.49 5.92
C VAL A 357 14.69 -2.37 4.69
N GLY A 358 15.22 -1.80 3.62
CA GLY A 358 15.28 -2.45 2.31
C GLY A 358 14.21 -1.97 1.34
N ILE A 359 13.24 -1.16 1.77
CA ILE A 359 12.28 -0.50 0.88
C ILE A 359 12.11 0.94 1.36
N ARG A 360 12.79 1.91 0.73
CA ARG A 360 12.68 3.34 1.11
C ARG A 360 11.48 4.03 0.48
N GLY A 361 10.75 3.36 -0.41
CA GLY A 361 9.69 3.94 -1.23
C GLY A 361 9.43 3.07 -2.44
N VAL A 362 8.54 3.53 -3.32
CA VAL A 362 8.15 2.77 -4.52
C VAL A 362 9.34 2.45 -5.44
N GLN A 363 10.38 3.30 -5.45
CA GLN A 363 11.60 3.05 -6.23
C GLN A 363 12.33 1.74 -5.88
N ASP A 364 12.08 1.18 -4.70
CA ASP A 364 12.73 -0.04 -4.21
C ASP A 364 11.85 -1.30 -4.31
N TYR A 365 10.68 -1.23 -4.97
CA TYR A 365 9.80 -2.39 -5.20
C TYR A 365 10.46 -3.61 -5.87
N PRO A 366 11.47 -3.47 -6.74
CA PRO A 366 12.24 -4.61 -7.24
C PRO A 366 12.85 -5.49 -6.14
N ASN A 367 13.05 -4.93 -4.94
CA ASN A 367 13.56 -5.65 -3.78
C ASN A 367 12.53 -6.69 -3.27
N ILE A 368 11.24 -6.41 -3.42
CA ILE A 368 10.14 -7.34 -3.09
C ILE A 368 10.21 -8.54 -4.02
N THR A 369 10.30 -8.32 -5.34
CA THR A 369 10.46 -9.39 -6.33
C THR A 369 11.67 -10.27 -6.02
N ARG A 370 12.82 -9.65 -5.70
CA ARG A 370 14.01 -10.42 -5.29
C ARG A 370 13.79 -11.22 -4.01
N GLY A 371 13.08 -10.65 -3.04
CA GLY A 371 12.68 -11.31 -1.79
C GLY A 371 11.82 -12.55 -2.04
N LEU A 372 10.75 -12.40 -2.83
CA LEU A 372 9.86 -13.50 -3.20
C LEU A 372 10.59 -14.62 -3.94
N LEU A 373 11.40 -14.29 -4.94
CA LEU A 373 12.20 -15.30 -5.67
C LEU A 373 13.18 -16.03 -4.75
N LYS A 374 13.80 -15.32 -3.80
CA LYS A 374 14.69 -15.91 -2.78
C LYS A 374 13.93 -16.86 -1.85
N ARG A 375 12.66 -16.60 -1.57
CA ARG A 375 11.77 -17.48 -0.78
C ARG A 375 11.18 -18.65 -1.57
N GLY A 376 11.47 -18.74 -2.88
CA GLY A 376 11.11 -19.89 -3.71
C GLY A 376 9.80 -19.74 -4.49
N TYR A 377 9.19 -18.56 -4.48
CA TYR A 377 8.05 -18.27 -5.34
C TYR A 377 8.43 -18.41 -6.82
N SER A 378 7.54 -19.00 -7.62
CA SER A 378 7.76 -19.07 -9.07
C SER A 378 7.58 -17.69 -9.70
N PRO A 379 8.15 -17.43 -10.90
CA PRO A 379 7.92 -16.17 -11.61
C PRO A 379 6.43 -15.83 -11.79
N LYS A 380 5.58 -16.84 -12.02
CA LYS A 380 4.13 -16.65 -12.16
C LYS A 380 3.46 -16.25 -10.85
N ASP A 381 3.93 -16.78 -9.73
CA ASP A 381 3.40 -16.41 -8.41
C ASP A 381 3.80 -14.97 -8.05
N VAL A 382 5.03 -14.58 -8.43
CA VAL A 382 5.48 -13.18 -8.33
C VAL A 382 4.59 -12.28 -9.18
N GLU A 383 4.32 -12.60 -10.44
CA GLU A 383 3.42 -11.80 -11.31
C GLU A 383 2.03 -11.61 -10.68
N LYS A 384 1.49 -12.65 -10.02
CA LYS A 384 0.21 -12.57 -9.28
C LYS A 384 0.29 -11.59 -8.11
N ILE A 385 1.26 -11.75 -7.22
CA ILE A 385 1.44 -10.92 -6.02
C ILE A 385 1.74 -9.47 -6.40
N MET A 386 2.59 -9.24 -7.39
CA MET A 386 3.02 -7.90 -7.76
C MET A 386 1.88 -7.05 -8.37
N GLY A 387 0.80 -7.66 -8.86
CA GLY A 387 -0.40 -6.92 -9.26
C GLY A 387 -1.43 -7.68 -10.09
N GLY A 388 -1.10 -8.88 -10.59
CA GLY A 388 -2.05 -9.69 -11.36
C GLY A 388 -3.34 -10.02 -10.59
N ASN A 389 -3.25 -10.26 -9.28
CA ASN A 389 -4.41 -10.53 -8.43
C ASN A 389 -5.32 -9.30 -8.29
N LEU A 390 -4.74 -8.12 -8.10
CA LEU A 390 -5.50 -6.86 -8.00
C LEU A 390 -6.14 -6.50 -9.34
N LEU A 391 -5.42 -6.66 -10.45
CA LEU A 391 -5.98 -6.46 -11.78
C LEU A 391 -7.18 -7.39 -12.06
N ARG A 392 -7.12 -8.65 -11.62
CA ARG A 392 -8.25 -9.59 -11.71
C ARG A 392 -9.49 -9.05 -10.99
N VAL A 393 -9.33 -8.56 -9.76
CA VAL A 393 -10.43 -7.98 -8.98
C VAL A 393 -10.98 -6.73 -9.66
N TRP A 394 -10.12 -5.78 -10.05
CA TRP A 394 -10.58 -4.56 -10.72
C TRP A 394 -11.35 -4.87 -12.01
N LYS A 395 -10.85 -5.76 -12.87
CA LYS A 395 -11.59 -6.18 -14.08
C LYS A 395 -12.92 -6.84 -13.76
N ARG A 396 -12.98 -7.67 -12.72
CA ARG A 396 -14.23 -8.33 -12.31
C ARG A 396 -15.29 -7.31 -11.88
N VAL A 397 -14.90 -6.27 -11.15
CA VAL A 397 -15.85 -5.31 -10.57
C VAL A 397 -16.18 -4.17 -11.51
N THR A 398 -15.17 -3.60 -12.17
CA THR A 398 -15.29 -2.32 -12.89
C THR A 398 -15.39 -2.48 -14.41
N GLY A 399 -15.07 -3.67 -14.96
CA GLY A 399 -14.98 -3.94 -16.40
C GLY A 399 -13.54 -4.02 -16.91
#